data_AF-A0A7Y3KAP4-F1
#
_entry.id   AF-A0A7Y3KAP4-F1
#
_cell.length_a   1.000
_cell.length_b   1.000
_cell.length_c   1.000
_cell.angle_alpha   90.00
_cell.angle_beta   90.00
_cell.angle_gamma   90.00
#
_symmetry.space_group_name_H-M   'P 1'
#
loop_
_entity.id
_entity.type
_entity.pdbx_description
1 polymer ?
#
loop_
_entity_poly.entity_id
_entity_poly.type
_entity_poly.pdbx_seq_one_letter_code
_entity_poly.pdbx_strand_id
1 'polypeptide(L)'
;MGCVRRSERIVRLTRHLVDHPGTALSLTEMAEHYGVAKSSLSEDLAIIRSVFEQDGNGFLRTQLGANGGILFEVDVSTTREQEIMAEILAQLSDPQRILTGGYMFITDVLSQPQILRNVGKMFAKLFAKEEPDVILTVETKGIPLAVITSEYLNIPYVVARRDHNWSEGPSVSTNYVSSFDRRIQSMSLSRRSIVQGARVLILDDFMKAGGTIKGMIALMEEFSATVVGTGVFMATAEPSEKFISSYRSLVTLAHMDEMSGSVVVEPGNYFTERM
;
A
#
# COMPACT_ATOMS: atom_id res chain seq x y z
N MET A 1 36.91 -10.72 16.68
CA MET A 1 35.75 -11.42 16.07
C MET A 1 36.21 -12.02 14.75
N GLY A 2 35.98 -13.31 14.52
CA GLY A 2 36.42 -13.96 13.28
C GLY A 2 35.57 -13.52 12.08
N CYS A 3 36.16 -13.55 10.88
CA CYS A 3 35.47 -13.27 9.62
C CYS A 3 34.26 -14.22 9.45
N VAL A 4 33.08 -13.65 9.19
CA VAL A 4 31.85 -14.41 8.97
C VAL A 4 31.92 -15.15 7.62
N ARG A 5 31.53 -16.42 7.61
CA ARG A 5 31.52 -17.24 6.39
C ARG A 5 30.60 -16.62 5.33
N ARG A 6 30.98 -16.73 4.06
CA ARG A 6 30.19 -16.16 2.94
C ARG A 6 28.72 -16.60 2.94
N SER A 7 28.47 -17.89 3.13
CA SER A 7 27.10 -18.44 3.16
C SER A 7 26.26 -17.82 4.28
N GLU A 8 26.82 -17.68 5.47
CA GLU A 8 26.16 -17.03 6.60
C GLU A 8 25.91 -15.55 6.34
N ARG A 9 26.88 -14.86 5.74
CA ARG A 9 26.78 -13.45 5.39
C ARG A 9 25.68 -13.18 4.38
N ILE A 10 25.58 -13.99 3.33
CA ILE A 10 24.50 -13.90 2.33
C ILE A 10 23.14 -14.06 3.03
N VAL A 11 22.95 -15.09 3.86
CA VAL A 11 21.67 -15.30 4.58
C VAL A 11 21.31 -14.10 5.47
N ARG A 12 22.29 -13.55 6.20
CA ARG A 12 22.06 -12.39 7.08
C ARG A 12 21.76 -11.12 6.28
N LEU A 13 22.47 -10.88 5.18
CA LEU A 13 22.22 -9.74 4.29
C LEU A 13 20.83 -9.84 3.64
N THR A 14 20.47 -11.01 3.10
CA THR A 14 19.15 -11.25 2.52
C THR A 14 18.04 -10.96 3.53
N ARG A 15 18.17 -11.51 4.75
CA ARG A 15 17.19 -11.25 5.81
C ARG A 15 17.11 -9.76 6.14
N HIS A 16 18.25 -9.08 6.33
CA HIS A 16 18.24 -7.66 6.67
C HIS A 16 17.54 -6.82 5.61
N LEU A 17 17.81 -7.08 4.33
CA LEU A 17 17.20 -6.39 3.19
C LEU A 17 15.67 -6.61 3.12
N VAL A 18 15.21 -7.84 3.37
CA VAL A 18 13.78 -8.19 3.33
C VAL A 18 13.03 -7.67 4.56
N ASP A 19 13.64 -7.69 5.75
CA ASP A 19 13.05 -7.22 7.00
C ASP A 19 12.97 -5.67 7.04
N HIS A 20 13.75 -4.96 6.22
CA HIS A 20 13.83 -3.49 6.20
C HIS A 20 13.78 -2.93 4.75
N PRO A 21 12.67 -3.14 4.02
CA PRO A 21 12.52 -2.57 2.68
C PRO A 21 12.64 -1.04 2.73
N GLY A 22 13.10 -0.42 1.65
CA GLY A 22 13.28 1.04 1.57
C GLY A 22 14.37 1.64 2.47
N THR A 23 15.03 0.86 3.33
CA THR A 23 16.16 1.31 4.16
C THR A 23 17.49 1.02 3.47
N ALA A 24 18.35 2.04 3.35
CA ALA A 24 19.68 1.88 2.77
C ALA A 24 20.63 1.14 3.72
N LEU A 25 21.17 0.02 3.27
CA LEU A 25 22.22 -0.73 3.94
C LEU A 25 23.60 -0.08 3.70
N SER A 26 24.26 0.37 4.76
CA SER A 26 25.63 0.89 4.69
C SER A 26 26.64 -0.24 4.47
N LEU A 27 27.31 -0.25 3.32
CA LEU A 27 28.37 -1.22 3.03
C LEU A 27 29.58 -1.06 3.96
N THR A 28 29.81 0.15 4.49
CA THR A 28 30.90 0.41 5.43
C THR A 28 30.63 -0.26 6.77
N GLU A 29 29.46 -0.01 7.35
CA GLU A 29 29.07 -0.59 8.64
C GLU A 29 29.00 -2.12 8.57
N MET A 30 28.46 -2.66 7.46
CA MET A 30 28.40 -4.11 7.28
C MET A 30 29.78 -4.74 7.09
N ALA A 31 30.71 -4.07 6.40
CA ALA A 31 32.07 -4.58 6.21
C ALA A 31 32.80 -4.70 7.55
N GLU A 32 32.66 -3.68 8.40
CA GLU A 32 33.18 -3.67 9.76
C GLU A 32 32.52 -4.74 10.63
N HIS A 33 31.18 -4.83 10.59
CA HIS A 33 30.42 -5.79 11.39
C HIS A 33 30.77 -7.25 11.07
N TYR A 34 30.92 -7.59 9.78
CA TYR A 34 31.23 -8.95 9.34
C TYR A 34 32.74 -9.25 9.28
N GLY A 35 33.59 -8.24 9.45
CA GLY A 35 35.05 -8.36 9.37
C GLY A 35 35.54 -8.72 7.96
N VAL A 36 34.95 -8.13 6.92
CA VAL A 36 35.27 -8.39 5.50
C VAL A 36 35.47 -7.11 4.69
N ALA A 37 36.08 -7.22 3.51
CA ALA A 37 36.21 -6.09 2.61
C ALA A 37 34.86 -5.72 1.95
N LYS A 38 34.67 -4.44 1.60
CA LYS A 38 33.49 -3.96 0.87
C LYS A 38 33.29 -4.69 -0.47
N SER A 39 34.37 -5.05 -1.16
CA SER A 39 34.30 -5.82 -2.41
C SER A 39 33.66 -7.19 -2.22
N SER A 40 33.97 -7.89 -1.11
CA SER A 40 33.36 -9.18 -0.80
C SER A 40 31.86 -9.05 -0.53
N LEU A 41 31.41 -7.96 0.11
CA LEU A 41 29.98 -7.69 0.26
C LEU A 41 29.31 -7.39 -1.08
N SER A 42 29.96 -6.62 -1.96
CA SER A 42 29.41 -6.32 -3.29
C SER A 42 29.20 -7.60 -4.12
N GLU A 43 30.11 -8.57 -4.03
CA GLU A 43 29.94 -9.88 -4.68
C GLU A 43 28.76 -10.68 -4.10
N ASP A 44 28.55 -10.62 -2.79
CA ASP A 44 27.40 -11.27 -2.15
C ASP A 44 26.08 -10.61 -2.55
N LEU A 45 26.05 -9.28 -2.57
CA LEU A 45 24.89 -8.50 -2.98
C LEU A 45 24.58 -8.68 -4.47
N ALA A 46 25.58 -8.96 -5.31
CA ALA A 46 25.36 -9.35 -6.71
C ALA A 46 24.60 -10.68 -6.82
N ILE A 47 24.92 -11.67 -5.96
CA ILE A 47 24.16 -12.93 -5.88
C ILE A 47 22.72 -12.65 -5.43
N ILE A 48 22.55 -11.89 -4.34
CA ILE A 48 21.22 -11.60 -3.80
C ILE A 48 20.36 -10.85 -4.83
N ARG A 49 20.94 -9.85 -5.51
CA ARG A 49 20.30 -9.13 -6.61
C ARG A 49 19.81 -10.08 -7.70
N SER A 50 20.69 -10.95 -8.19
CA SER A 50 20.34 -11.91 -9.24
C SER A 50 19.18 -12.82 -8.84
N VAL A 51 19.14 -13.27 -7.57
CA VAL A 51 18.05 -14.12 -7.07
C VAL A 51 16.74 -13.34 -7.00
N PHE A 52 16.76 -12.13 -6.43
CA PHE A 52 15.55 -11.30 -6.31
C PHE A 52 14.95 -10.93 -7.67
N GLU A 53 15.80 -10.61 -8.65
CA GLU A 53 15.39 -10.29 -10.02
C GLU A 53 14.80 -11.51 -10.74
N GLN A 54 15.41 -12.70 -10.60
CA GLN A 54 14.91 -13.94 -11.21
C GLN A 54 13.57 -14.39 -10.62
N ASP A 55 13.41 -14.26 -9.30
CA ASP A 55 12.18 -14.64 -8.61
C ASP A 55 11.06 -13.58 -8.74
N GLY A 56 11.40 -12.38 -9.25
CA GLY A 56 10.44 -11.28 -9.42
C GLY A 56 9.89 -10.73 -8.10
N ASN A 57 10.69 -10.79 -7.03
CA ASN A 57 10.29 -10.45 -5.67
C ASN A 57 10.79 -9.07 -5.19
N GLY A 58 11.44 -8.30 -6.07
CA GLY A 58 12.05 -7.01 -5.77
C GLY A 58 13.39 -6.83 -6.45
N PHE A 59 14.04 -5.70 -6.22
CA PHE A 59 15.38 -5.43 -6.72
C PHE A 59 16.19 -4.64 -5.70
N LEU A 60 17.52 -4.72 -5.84
CA LEU A 60 18.44 -3.94 -5.02
C LEU A 60 18.81 -2.64 -5.73
N ARG A 61 18.45 -1.48 -5.18
CA ARG A 61 18.87 -0.18 -5.73
C ARG A 61 20.08 0.35 -4.97
N THR A 62 21.04 0.89 -5.72
CA THR A 62 22.17 1.62 -5.14
C THR A 62 21.77 3.06 -4.92
N GLN A 63 21.85 3.53 -3.68
CA GLN A 63 21.69 4.94 -3.32
C GLN A 63 23.07 5.59 -3.21
N LEU A 64 23.27 6.69 -3.92
CA LEU A 64 24.52 7.45 -3.91
C LEU A 64 24.50 8.53 -2.80
N GLY A 65 25.68 8.91 -2.30
CA GLY A 65 25.86 9.99 -1.32
C GLY A 65 26.57 9.53 -0.04
N ALA A 66 26.73 10.45 0.92
CA ALA A 66 27.42 10.20 2.20
C ALA A 66 26.72 9.13 3.07
N ASN A 67 25.38 9.06 2.98
CA ASN A 67 24.54 8.01 3.55
C ASN A 67 24.12 6.98 2.48
N GLY A 68 24.90 6.88 1.41
CA GLY A 68 24.64 5.94 0.32
C GLY A 68 24.76 4.49 0.77
N GLY A 69 24.12 3.60 0.04
CA GLY A 69 24.01 2.20 0.42
C GLY A 69 23.27 1.38 -0.62
N ILE A 70 22.91 0.16 -0.22
CA ILE A 70 22.06 -0.72 -1.02
C ILE A 70 20.72 -0.84 -0.31
N LEU A 71 19.64 -0.47 -0.99
CA LEU A 71 18.29 -0.65 -0.47
C LEU A 71 17.55 -1.72 -1.27
N PHE A 72 16.63 -2.40 -0.60
CA PHE A 72 15.70 -3.31 -1.25
C PHE A 72 14.41 -2.56 -1.59
N GLU A 73 14.03 -2.58 -2.86
CA GLU A 73 12.75 -2.07 -3.32
C GLU A 73 11.85 -3.24 -3.69
N VAL A 74 10.63 -3.20 -3.19
CA VAL A 74 9.61 -4.21 -3.47
C VAL A 74 9.18 -4.08 -4.92
N ASP A 75 9.16 -5.21 -5.61
CA ASP A 75 8.59 -5.36 -6.94
C ASP A 75 7.78 -6.65 -6.97
N VAL A 76 6.85 -6.70 -7.92
CA VAL A 76 5.99 -7.86 -8.21
C VAL A 76 5.98 -8.01 -9.72
N SER A 77 6.50 -9.12 -10.24
CA SER A 77 6.52 -9.33 -11.69
C SER A 77 5.10 -9.31 -12.29
N THR A 78 4.96 -8.93 -13.56
CA THR A 78 3.66 -8.89 -14.24
C THR A 78 2.94 -10.23 -14.20
N THR A 79 3.67 -11.34 -14.40
CA THR A 79 3.12 -12.70 -14.27
C THR A 79 2.56 -12.94 -12.88
N ARG A 80 3.30 -12.52 -11.84
CA ARG A 80 2.85 -12.70 -10.46
C ARG A 80 1.66 -11.82 -10.12
N GLU A 81 1.62 -10.57 -10.61
CA GLU A 81 0.44 -9.70 -10.51
C GLU A 81 -0.80 -10.36 -11.13
N GLN A 82 -0.66 -11.00 -12.30
CA GLN A 82 -1.75 -11.73 -12.96
C GLN A 82 -2.23 -12.94 -12.14
N GLU A 83 -1.31 -13.73 -11.58
CA GLU A 83 -1.65 -14.87 -10.70
C GLU A 83 -2.41 -14.41 -9.45
N ILE A 84 -1.93 -13.35 -8.79
CA ILE A 84 -2.57 -12.75 -7.61
C ILE A 84 -3.97 -12.28 -7.96
N MET A 85 -4.12 -11.58 -9.09
CA MET A 85 -5.44 -11.08 -9.53
C MET A 85 -6.39 -12.21 -9.90
N ALA A 86 -5.91 -13.28 -10.53
CA ALA A 86 -6.74 -14.44 -10.85
C ALA A 86 -7.30 -15.09 -9.57
N GLU A 87 -6.46 -15.23 -8.53
CA GLU A 87 -6.88 -15.73 -7.22
C GLU A 87 -7.94 -14.83 -6.57
N ILE A 88 -7.69 -13.52 -6.53
CA ILE A 88 -8.60 -12.54 -5.93
C ILE A 88 -9.95 -12.50 -6.67
N LEU A 89 -9.93 -12.42 -8.00
CA LEU A 89 -11.15 -12.35 -8.82
C LEU A 89 -11.98 -13.63 -8.73
N ALA A 90 -11.33 -14.80 -8.67
CA ALA A 90 -12.02 -16.07 -8.46
C ALA A 90 -12.77 -16.10 -7.13
N GLN A 91 -12.18 -15.58 -6.05
CA GLN A 91 -12.88 -15.47 -4.76
C GLN A 91 -14.03 -14.46 -4.83
N LEU A 92 -13.79 -13.27 -5.39
CA LEU A 92 -14.77 -12.18 -5.42
C LEU A 92 -15.97 -12.42 -6.36
N SER A 93 -15.86 -13.37 -7.27
CA SER A 93 -16.95 -13.75 -8.19
C SER A 93 -18.06 -14.57 -7.53
N ASP A 94 -17.94 -14.91 -6.24
CA ASP A 94 -18.98 -15.64 -5.51
C ASP A 94 -20.22 -14.76 -5.23
N PRO A 95 -21.41 -15.13 -5.74
CA PRO A 95 -22.67 -14.42 -5.49
C PRO A 95 -23.04 -14.24 -4.01
N GLN A 96 -22.58 -15.13 -3.11
CA GLN A 96 -22.86 -15.03 -1.67
C GLN A 96 -22.26 -13.77 -1.04
N ARG A 97 -21.38 -13.07 -1.76
CA ARG A 97 -20.74 -11.83 -1.32
C ARG A 97 -21.63 -10.61 -1.54
N ILE A 98 -22.73 -10.71 -2.27
CA ILE A 98 -23.61 -9.58 -2.54
C ILE A 98 -24.26 -9.10 -1.23
N LEU A 99 -24.15 -7.80 -0.96
CA LEU A 99 -24.78 -7.12 0.17
C LEU A 99 -25.75 -6.04 -0.33
N THR A 100 -26.72 -5.69 0.50
CA THR A 100 -27.70 -4.65 0.18
C THR A 100 -27.05 -3.29 -0.05
N GLY A 101 -27.58 -2.55 -1.03
CA GLY A 101 -27.21 -1.16 -1.30
C GLY A 101 -26.07 -1.00 -2.31
N GLY A 102 -25.80 -2.04 -3.10
CA GLY A 102 -24.69 -2.02 -4.05
C GLY A 102 -23.33 -2.28 -3.40
N TYR A 103 -23.28 -3.09 -2.34
CA TYR A 103 -22.06 -3.43 -1.60
C TYR A 103 -21.70 -4.91 -1.76
N MET A 104 -20.42 -5.21 -1.59
CA MET A 104 -19.91 -6.57 -1.59
C MET A 104 -19.14 -6.87 -0.31
N PHE A 105 -19.28 -8.08 0.22
CA PHE A 105 -18.49 -8.58 1.32
C PHE A 105 -17.09 -8.99 0.82
N ILE A 106 -16.12 -8.10 1.06
CA ILE A 106 -14.70 -8.26 0.71
C ILE A 106 -13.80 -8.50 1.93
N THR A 107 -14.37 -8.48 3.14
CA THR A 107 -13.61 -8.41 4.39
C THR A 107 -12.82 -9.70 4.66
N ASP A 108 -13.38 -10.86 4.33
CA ASP A 108 -12.69 -12.15 4.43
C ASP A 108 -11.48 -12.23 3.48
N VAL A 109 -11.61 -11.72 2.25
CA VAL A 109 -10.52 -11.66 1.26
C VAL A 109 -9.36 -10.82 1.78
N LEU A 110 -9.65 -9.60 2.26
CA LEU A 110 -8.63 -8.70 2.82
C LEU A 110 -8.10 -9.15 4.19
N SER A 111 -8.78 -10.06 4.87
CA SER A 111 -8.30 -10.64 6.13
C SER A 111 -7.30 -11.80 5.93
N GLN A 112 -7.16 -12.32 4.71
CA GLN A 112 -6.20 -13.38 4.40
C GLN A 112 -4.78 -12.79 4.34
N PRO A 113 -3.85 -13.22 5.22
CA PRO A 113 -2.52 -12.61 5.30
C PRO A 113 -1.69 -12.69 4.00
N GLN A 114 -1.92 -13.71 3.16
CA GLN A 114 -1.24 -13.85 1.88
C GLN A 114 -1.75 -12.83 0.86
N ILE A 115 -3.08 -12.73 0.69
CA ILE A 115 -3.69 -11.73 -0.19
C ILE A 115 -3.32 -10.33 0.25
N LEU A 116 -3.45 -10.05 1.55
CA LEU A 116 -3.13 -8.74 2.10
C LEU A 116 -1.67 -8.34 1.84
N ARG A 117 -0.72 -9.27 2.03
CA ARG A 117 0.69 -9.04 1.67
C ARG A 117 0.89 -8.78 0.19
N ASN A 118 0.27 -9.58 -0.67
CA ASN A 118 0.38 -9.43 -2.11
C ASN A 118 -0.16 -8.07 -2.58
N VAL A 119 -1.35 -7.69 -2.12
CA VAL A 119 -1.98 -6.40 -2.38
C VAL A 119 -1.11 -5.25 -1.85
N GLY A 120 -0.57 -5.37 -0.65
CA GLY A 120 0.36 -4.39 -0.06
C GLY A 120 1.60 -4.16 -0.91
N LYS A 121 2.23 -5.24 -1.40
CA LYS A 121 3.38 -5.14 -2.31
C LYS A 121 3.02 -4.45 -3.62
N MET A 122 1.86 -4.76 -4.19
CA MET A 122 1.40 -4.14 -5.45
C MET A 122 1.19 -2.63 -5.28
N PHE A 123 0.56 -2.18 -4.19
CA PHE A 123 0.43 -0.74 -3.93
C PHE A 123 1.76 -0.07 -3.61
N ALA A 124 2.62 -0.71 -2.81
CA ALA A 124 3.96 -0.18 -2.53
C ALA A 124 4.75 0.00 -3.83
N LYS A 125 4.78 -1.01 -4.70
CA LYS A 125 5.37 -0.92 -6.05
C LYS A 125 4.78 0.24 -6.86
N LEU A 126 3.46 0.38 -6.87
CA LEU A 126 2.76 1.39 -7.66
C LEU A 126 3.13 2.81 -7.23
N PHE A 127 3.16 3.05 -5.92
CA PHE A 127 3.34 4.38 -5.35
C PHE A 127 4.76 4.68 -4.88
N ALA A 128 5.72 3.75 -4.99
CA ALA A 128 7.11 3.95 -4.57
C ALA A 128 7.73 5.21 -5.21
N LYS A 129 7.45 5.47 -6.49
CA LYS A 129 7.96 6.64 -7.21
C LYS A 129 7.32 7.96 -6.80
N GLU A 130 6.16 7.90 -6.13
CA GLU A 130 5.51 9.07 -5.56
C GLU A 130 6.14 9.46 -4.22
N GLU A 131 7.13 8.72 -3.71
CA GLU A 131 7.87 9.04 -2.48
C GLU A 131 6.95 9.59 -1.36
N PRO A 132 5.88 8.88 -0.96
CA PRO A 132 5.01 9.35 0.11
C PRO A 132 5.75 9.33 1.45
N ASP A 133 5.48 10.32 2.30
CA ASP A 133 6.02 10.40 3.66
C ASP A 133 5.16 9.61 4.67
N VAL A 134 3.86 9.46 4.36
CA VAL A 134 2.88 8.84 5.26
C VAL A 134 1.68 8.30 4.49
N ILE A 135 1.13 7.18 4.97
CA ILE A 135 -0.13 6.63 4.46
C ILE A 135 -1.29 7.11 5.33
N LEU A 136 -2.35 7.64 4.71
CA LEU A 136 -3.62 7.95 5.36
C LEU A 136 -4.68 6.93 4.95
N THR A 137 -5.45 6.45 5.93
CA THR A 137 -6.71 5.72 5.70
C THR A 137 -7.77 6.20 6.68
N VAL A 138 -9.02 5.78 6.49
CA VAL A 138 -10.09 5.98 7.46
C VAL A 138 -10.41 4.64 8.13
N GLU A 139 -10.79 4.67 9.39
CA GLU A 139 -11.21 3.44 10.06
C GLU A 139 -12.42 2.78 9.36
N THR A 140 -12.60 1.46 9.39
CA THR A 140 -11.75 0.46 10.04
C THR A 140 -11.16 -0.52 9.02
N LYS A 141 -11.87 -0.76 7.91
CA LYS A 141 -11.56 -1.85 6.98
C LYS A 141 -10.33 -1.58 6.10
N GLY A 142 -10.00 -0.31 5.83
CA GLY A 142 -8.77 0.08 5.13
C GLY A 142 -7.50 -0.02 5.98
N ILE A 143 -7.60 -0.18 7.31
CA ILE A 143 -6.44 -0.18 8.22
C ILE A 143 -5.44 -1.31 7.89
N PRO A 144 -5.83 -2.59 7.74
CA PRO A 144 -4.87 -3.65 7.45
C PRO A 144 -4.10 -3.41 6.14
N LEU A 145 -4.78 -2.83 5.14
CA LEU A 145 -4.19 -2.47 3.86
C LEU A 145 -3.16 -1.34 4.00
N ALA A 146 -3.49 -0.31 4.77
CA ALA A 146 -2.56 0.77 5.08
C ALA A 146 -1.33 0.27 5.83
N VAL A 147 -1.53 -0.55 6.87
CA VAL A 147 -0.44 -1.15 7.67
C VAL A 147 0.52 -1.93 6.79
N ILE A 148 0.03 -2.89 6.01
CA ILE A 148 0.91 -3.75 5.24
C ILE A 148 1.64 -3.01 4.11
N THR A 149 0.99 -2.00 3.52
CA THR A 149 1.61 -1.18 2.47
C THR A 149 2.68 -0.27 3.08
N SER A 150 2.42 0.26 4.28
CA SER A 150 3.37 1.10 5.02
C SER A 150 4.64 0.35 5.41
N GLU A 151 4.52 -0.96 5.71
CA GLU A 151 5.66 -1.83 5.97
C GLU A 151 6.58 -1.95 4.74
N TYR A 152 6.01 -2.15 3.54
CA TYR A 152 6.79 -2.27 2.31
C TYR A 152 7.37 -0.94 1.80
N LEU A 153 6.68 0.18 2.06
CA LEU A 153 7.21 1.52 1.78
C LEU A 153 8.15 2.03 2.87
N ASN A 154 8.13 1.39 4.04
CA ASN A 154 8.87 1.78 5.24
C ASN A 154 8.62 3.24 5.66
N ILE A 155 7.34 3.59 5.74
CA ILE A 155 6.83 4.90 6.17
C ILE A 155 5.74 4.73 7.22
N PRO A 156 5.46 5.75 8.05
CA PRO A 156 4.33 5.68 8.98
C PRO A 156 2.98 5.61 8.25
N TYR A 157 1.96 5.14 8.98
CA TYR A 157 0.57 5.28 8.58
C TYR A 157 -0.23 5.97 9.68
N VAL A 158 -1.33 6.63 9.29
CA VAL A 158 -2.26 7.30 10.19
C VAL A 158 -3.70 6.94 9.83
N VAL A 159 -4.58 6.97 10.83
CA VAL A 159 -5.97 6.56 10.68
C VAL A 159 -6.87 7.72 11.08
N ALA A 160 -7.62 8.26 10.12
CA ALA A 160 -8.70 9.19 10.40
C ALA A 160 -9.86 8.46 11.09
N ARG A 161 -10.45 9.12 12.10
CA ARG A 161 -11.53 8.60 12.93
C ARG A 161 -12.85 9.24 12.52
N ARG A 162 -13.95 8.47 12.46
CA ARG A 162 -15.29 9.02 12.19
C ARG A 162 -15.85 9.76 13.40
N ASP A 163 -15.45 9.34 14.59
CA ASP A 163 -15.82 9.98 15.85
C ASP A 163 -14.69 10.86 16.39
N HIS A 164 -15.05 11.91 17.14
CA HIS A 164 -14.07 12.77 17.81
C HIS A 164 -13.51 12.04 19.04
N ASN A 165 -12.21 11.76 19.02
CA ASN A 165 -11.54 11.16 20.17
C ASN A 165 -10.77 12.23 20.96
N TRP A 166 -11.26 12.57 22.16
CA TRP A 166 -10.64 13.60 23.00
C TRP A 166 -9.24 13.22 23.52
N SER A 167 -8.86 11.95 23.45
CA SER A 167 -7.60 11.43 23.99
C SER A 167 -6.35 11.82 23.20
N GLU A 168 -6.49 12.32 21.97
CA GLU A 168 -5.35 12.63 21.07
C GLU A 168 -5.03 14.13 20.95
N GLY A 169 -5.64 14.96 21.81
CA GLY A 169 -5.43 16.40 21.84
C GLY A 169 -6.18 17.15 20.74
N PRO A 170 -5.68 18.34 20.31
CA PRO A 170 -6.34 19.14 19.28
C PRO A 170 -6.46 18.39 17.96
N SER A 171 -7.67 18.31 17.41
CA SER A 171 -7.96 17.66 16.14
C SER A 171 -8.36 18.66 15.06
N VAL A 172 -8.18 18.23 13.81
CA VAL A 172 -8.81 18.83 12.63
C VAL A 172 -9.93 17.88 12.21
N SER A 173 -11.08 18.44 11.84
CA SER A 173 -12.25 17.67 11.44
C SER A 173 -12.81 18.20 10.14
N THR A 174 -13.27 17.31 9.28
CA THR A 174 -13.96 17.65 8.03
C THR A 174 -15.22 16.82 7.88
N ASN A 175 -16.21 17.37 7.17
CA ASN A 175 -17.46 16.70 6.87
C ASN A 175 -17.45 16.24 5.41
N TYR A 176 -17.97 15.05 5.16
CA TYR A 176 -18.05 14.45 3.83
C TYR A 176 -19.36 13.70 3.66
N VAL A 177 -19.76 13.49 2.41
CA VAL A 177 -20.94 12.67 2.10
C VAL A 177 -20.48 11.23 1.89
N SER A 178 -20.85 10.34 2.80
CA SER A 178 -20.51 8.92 2.66
C SER A 178 -21.39 8.27 1.60
N SER A 179 -20.77 7.49 0.72
CA SER A 179 -21.52 6.76 -0.31
C SER A 179 -22.35 5.60 0.26
N PHE A 180 -22.04 5.17 1.50
CA PHE A 180 -22.69 4.06 2.19
C PHE A 180 -24.08 4.43 2.70
N ASP A 181 -24.17 5.46 3.53
CA ASP A 181 -25.42 5.88 4.16
C ASP A 181 -26.07 7.09 3.47
N ARG A 182 -25.39 7.68 2.47
CA ARG A 182 -25.78 8.97 1.83
C ARG A 182 -26.02 10.08 2.85
N ARG A 183 -25.36 10.00 4.02
CA ARG A 183 -25.42 11.00 5.08
C ARG A 183 -24.12 11.78 5.14
N ILE A 184 -24.21 12.95 5.76
CA ILE A 184 -23.04 13.70 6.15
C ILE A 184 -22.39 12.95 7.32
N GLN A 185 -21.16 12.51 7.11
CA GLN A 185 -20.30 11.94 8.13
C GLN A 185 -19.16 12.91 8.41
N SER A 186 -18.65 12.89 9.63
CA SER A 186 -17.41 13.59 9.98
C SER A 186 -16.24 12.62 9.94
N MET A 187 -15.05 13.13 9.65
CA MET A 187 -13.80 12.48 10.01
C MET A 187 -12.87 13.47 10.69
N SER A 188 -12.05 12.98 11.60
CA SER A 188 -11.11 13.79 12.36
C SER A 188 -9.74 13.11 12.49
N LEU A 189 -8.70 13.93 12.63
CA LEU A 189 -7.33 13.49 12.84
C LEU A 189 -6.62 14.47 13.78
N SER A 190 -5.75 13.95 14.66
CA SER A 190 -4.95 14.81 15.55
C SER A 190 -4.01 15.71 14.76
N ARG A 191 -3.85 16.97 15.18
CA ARG A 191 -2.90 17.92 14.59
C ARG A 191 -1.45 17.45 14.62
N ARG A 192 -1.14 16.44 15.46
CA ARG A 192 0.20 15.85 15.59
C ARG A 192 0.46 14.71 14.61
N SER A 193 -0.56 14.22 13.92
CA SER A 193 -0.47 13.01 13.09
C SER A 193 0.20 13.26 11.75
N ILE A 194 0.05 14.46 11.18
CA ILE A 194 0.59 14.82 9.88
C ILE A 194 1.42 16.09 10.02
N VAL A 195 2.63 16.05 9.48
CA VAL A 195 3.53 17.20 9.44
C VAL A 195 3.14 18.10 8.27
N GLN A 196 3.27 19.42 8.44
CA GLN A 196 3.03 20.37 7.36
C GLN A 196 3.93 20.06 6.15
N GLY A 197 3.35 20.08 4.95
CA GLY A 197 4.06 19.80 3.70
C GLY A 197 4.27 18.32 3.39
N ALA A 198 3.80 17.40 4.25
CA ALA A 198 3.94 15.97 4.03
C ALA A 198 3.28 15.50 2.72
N ARG A 199 3.90 14.52 2.07
CA ARG A 199 3.38 13.78 0.92
C ARG A 199 2.55 12.61 1.41
N VAL A 200 1.26 12.61 1.13
CA VAL A 200 0.30 11.67 1.70
C VAL A 200 -0.19 10.71 0.62
N LEU A 201 -0.04 9.41 0.86
CA LEU A 201 -0.69 8.35 0.09
C LEU A 201 -1.99 7.96 0.78
N ILE A 202 -3.13 8.07 0.10
CA ILE A 202 -4.41 7.61 0.64
C ILE A 202 -4.66 6.16 0.23
N LEU A 203 -5.03 5.30 1.17
CA LEU A 203 -5.47 3.93 0.91
C LEU A 203 -6.84 3.65 1.55
N ASP A 204 -7.74 2.99 0.82
CA ASP A 204 -9.06 2.57 1.31
C ASP A 204 -9.44 1.18 0.78
N ASP A 205 -10.38 0.49 1.44
CA ASP A 205 -10.79 -0.86 1.02
C ASP A 205 -11.79 -0.82 -0.14
N PHE A 206 -12.76 0.10 -0.10
CA PHE A 206 -13.86 0.13 -1.06
C PHE A 206 -14.29 1.55 -1.44
N MET A 207 -14.36 1.82 -2.74
CA MET A 207 -14.80 3.11 -3.27
C MET A 207 -16.03 2.97 -4.17
N LYS A 208 -17.11 3.66 -3.80
CA LYS A 208 -18.29 3.85 -4.67
C LYS A 208 -18.22 5.14 -5.48
N ALA A 209 -18.66 6.27 -4.91
CA ALA A 209 -18.56 7.57 -5.57
C ALA A 209 -17.29 8.35 -5.18
N GLY A 210 -16.50 7.87 -4.20
CA GLY A 210 -15.27 8.54 -3.75
C GLY A 210 -15.47 9.62 -2.69
N GLY A 211 -16.63 9.68 -2.03
CA GLY A 211 -16.94 10.73 -1.06
C GLY A 211 -16.03 10.71 0.18
N THR A 212 -15.72 9.51 0.68
CA THR A 212 -14.78 9.30 1.79
C THR A 212 -13.38 9.81 1.44
N ILE A 213 -12.87 9.44 0.25
CA ILE A 213 -11.54 9.87 -0.21
C ILE A 213 -11.50 11.38 -0.43
N LYS A 214 -12.56 11.96 -1.02
CA LYS A 214 -12.68 13.43 -1.13
C LYS A 214 -12.63 14.10 0.25
N GLY A 215 -13.27 13.50 1.26
CA GLY A 215 -13.16 13.94 2.64
C GLY A 215 -11.72 13.87 3.16
N MET A 216 -11.01 12.77 2.92
CA MET A 216 -9.59 12.64 3.30
C MET A 216 -8.69 13.65 2.59
N ILE A 217 -8.92 13.94 1.30
CA ILE A 217 -8.19 14.98 0.57
C ILE A 217 -8.43 16.36 1.20
N ALA A 218 -9.70 16.72 1.44
CA ALA A 218 -10.04 17.98 2.11
C ALA A 218 -9.45 18.06 3.52
N LEU A 219 -9.36 16.94 4.24
CA LEU A 219 -8.68 16.88 5.53
C LEU A 219 -7.19 17.20 5.38
N MET A 220 -6.50 16.67 4.36
CA MET A 220 -5.08 16.94 4.13
C MET A 220 -4.78 18.39 3.72
N GLU A 221 -5.72 19.07 3.06
CA GLU A 221 -5.61 20.51 2.77
C GLU A 221 -5.50 21.33 4.06
N GLU A 222 -6.26 20.99 5.11
CA GLU A 222 -6.18 21.63 6.42
C GLU A 222 -4.84 21.43 7.14
N PHE A 223 -4.11 20.36 6.81
CA PHE A 223 -2.74 20.11 7.28
C PHE A 223 -1.68 20.74 6.38
N SER A 224 -2.07 21.41 5.28
CA SER A 224 -1.16 21.87 4.23
C SER A 224 -0.27 20.73 3.72
N ALA A 225 -0.83 19.53 3.62
CA ALA A 225 -0.19 18.33 3.11
C ALA A 225 -0.65 18.06 1.66
N THR A 226 0.19 17.38 0.89
CA THR A 226 -0.09 17.09 -0.53
C THR A 226 -0.46 15.63 -0.69
N VAL A 227 -1.65 15.35 -1.23
CA VAL A 227 -2.01 13.98 -1.60
C VAL A 227 -1.29 13.61 -2.91
N VAL A 228 -0.39 12.63 -2.84
CA VAL A 228 0.45 12.19 -3.98
C VAL A 228 -0.10 10.96 -4.68
N GLY A 229 -1.05 10.27 -4.06
CA GLY A 229 -1.68 9.09 -4.63
C GLY A 229 -2.92 8.68 -3.86
N THR A 230 -3.78 7.93 -4.53
CA THR A 230 -4.96 7.28 -3.93
C THR A 230 -5.06 5.87 -4.47
N GLY A 231 -4.99 4.88 -3.60
CA GLY A 231 -5.19 3.47 -3.91
C GLY A 231 -6.43 2.91 -3.22
N VAL A 232 -7.21 2.09 -3.91
CA VAL A 232 -8.36 1.39 -3.33
C VAL A 232 -8.34 -0.08 -3.73
N PHE A 233 -8.68 -0.98 -2.81
CA PHE A 233 -8.72 -2.39 -3.18
C PHE A 233 -9.81 -2.64 -4.24
N MET A 234 -11.03 -2.14 -4.00
CA MET A 234 -12.14 -2.25 -4.95
C MET A 234 -12.78 -0.89 -5.22
N ALA A 235 -13.11 -0.63 -6.48
CA ALA A 235 -13.96 0.48 -6.89
C ALA A 235 -15.20 -0.02 -7.65
N THR A 236 -16.33 0.65 -7.55
CA THR A 236 -17.50 0.35 -8.41
C THR A 236 -17.36 1.02 -9.77
N ALA A 237 -17.89 0.42 -10.84
CA ALA A 237 -18.00 1.11 -12.13
C ALA A 237 -18.98 2.29 -12.02
N GLU A 238 -20.14 2.06 -11.40
CA GLU A 238 -21.17 3.10 -11.21
C GLU A 238 -21.13 3.72 -9.80
N PRO A 239 -21.31 5.05 -9.65
CA PRO A 239 -21.50 6.03 -10.73
C PRO A 239 -20.23 6.21 -11.56
N SER A 240 -20.36 6.36 -12.88
CA SER A 240 -19.21 6.61 -13.77
C SER A 240 -18.46 7.90 -13.42
N GLU A 241 -19.20 8.96 -13.08
CA GLU A 241 -18.63 10.19 -12.53
C GLU A 241 -18.30 10.02 -11.03
N LYS A 242 -17.01 10.07 -10.72
CA LYS A 242 -16.49 10.00 -9.34
C LYS A 242 -16.24 11.40 -8.80
N PHE A 243 -16.31 11.55 -7.48
CA PHE A 243 -15.98 12.81 -6.80
C PHE A 243 -14.49 13.16 -6.79
N ILE A 244 -13.63 12.22 -7.21
CA ILE A 244 -12.19 12.39 -7.36
C ILE A 244 -11.80 11.97 -8.78
N SER A 245 -10.81 12.66 -9.36
CA SER A 245 -10.36 12.41 -10.73
C SER A 245 -9.24 11.39 -10.85
N SER A 246 -8.41 11.23 -9.81
CA SER A 246 -7.24 10.36 -9.82
C SER A 246 -7.30 9.35 -8.68
N TYR A 247 -7.35 8.06 -9.04
CA TYR A 247 -7.27 6.93 -8.11
C TYR A 247 -6.81 5.68 -8.85
N ARG A 248 -6.27 4.72 -8.10
CA ARG A 248 -5.91 3.39 -8.59
C ARG A 248 -6.68 2.31 -7.86
N SER A 249 -7.43 1.47 -8.58
CA SER A 249 -8.14 0.31 -8.06
C SER A 249 -7.50 -0.99 -8.54
N LEU A 250 -7.44 -2.00 -7.66
CA LEU A 250 -7.05 -3.36 -8.06
C LEU A 250 -8.21 -4.11 -8.70
N VAL A 251 -9.42 -3.92 -8.19
CA VAL A 251 -10.64 -4.56 -8.67
C VAL A 251 -11.68 -3.51 -9.01
N THR A 252 -12.39 -3.72 -10.12
CA THR A 252 -13.61 -3.01 -10.47
C THR A 252 -14.81 -3.93 -10.28
N LEU A 253 -15.77 -3.52 -9.45
CA LEU A 253 -17.11 -4.09 -9.42
C LEU A 253 -17.90 -3.52 -10.61
N ALA A 254 -17.88 -4.25 -11.72
CA ALA A 254 -18.45 -3.83 -13.00
C ALA A 254 -19.98 -3.88 -12.97
N HIS A 255 -20.53 -4.97 -12.43
CA HIS A 255 -21.98 -5.15 -12.31
C HIS A 255 -22.32 -5.97 -11.07
N MET A 256 -23.43 -5.63 -10.44
CA MET A 256 -23.99 -6.41 -9.34
C MET A 256 -25.51 -6.28 -9.32
N ASP A 257 -26.19 -7.42 -9.27
CA ASP A 257 -27.65 -7.51 -9.19
C ASP A 257 -28.06 -8.40 -8.00
N GLU A 258 -28.63 -7.75 -7.00
CA GLU A 258 -29.11 -8.37 -5.76
C GLU A 258 -30.27 -9.35 -5.99
N MET A 259 -31.08 -9.15 -7.03
CA MET A 259 -32.26 -9.96 -7.32
C MET A 259 -31.90 -11.24 -8.07
N SER A 260 -31.04 -11.13 -9.08
CA SER A 260 -30.59 -12.30 -9.85
C SER A 260 -29.44 -13.07 -9.21
N GLY A 261 -28.78 -12.48 -8.19
CA GLY A 261 -27.58 -13.07 -7.59
C GLY A 261 -26.40 -13.05 -8.57
N SER A 262 -26.34 -12.05 -9.45
CA SER A 262 -25.29 -11.92 -10.45
C SER A 262 -24.25 -10.89 -10.01
N VAL A 263 -22.98 -11.25 -10.13
CA VAL A 263 -21.86 -10.35 -9.84
C VAL A 263 -20.77 -10.47 -10.88
N VAL A 264 -20.26 -9.34 -11.34
CA VAL A 264 -19.18 -9.24 -12.32
C VAL A 264 -18.11 -8.34 -11.74
N VAL A 265 -16.93 -8.92 -11.53
CA VAL A 265 -15.72 -8.24 -11.07
C VAL A 265 -14.62 -8.38 -12.13
N GLU A 266 -13.87 -7.30 -12.33
CA GLU A 266 -12.84 -7.20 -13.35
C GLU A 266 -11.57 -6.58 -12.75
N PRO A 267 -10.40 -6.75 -13.39
CA PRO A 267 -9.21 -5.98 -13.04
C PRO A 267 -9.50 -4.47 -13.07
N GLY A 268 -8.98 -3.75 -12.07
CA GLY A 268 -9.12 -2.31 -11.95
C GLY A 268 -8.13 -1.51 -12.80
N ASN A 269 -8.18 -0.19 -12.66
CA ASN A 269 -7.32 0.73 -13.42
C ASN A 269 -5.85 0.78 -12.91
N TYR A 270 -5.50 -0.05 -11.92
CA TYR A 270 -4.08 -0.34 -11.60
C TYR A 270 -3.29 -0.74 -12.85
N PHE A 271 -3.92 -1.46 -13.78
CA PHE A 271 -3.29 -2.06 -14.95
C PHE A 271 -3.33 -1.20 -16.22
N THR A 272 -4.12 -0.11 -16.26
CA THR A 272 -4.42 0.63 -17.50
C THR A 272 -3.30 1.56 -17.99
N GLU A 273 -2.31 1.89 -17.15
CA GLU A 273 -1.15 2.73 -17.53
C GLU A 273 0.14 1.91 -17.74
N ARG A 274 0.03 0.57 -17.78
CA ARG A 274 1.17 -0.35 -17.95
C ARG A 274 1.13 -1.18 -19.24
N MET A 275 0.16 -0.94 -20.13
CA MET A 275 0.10 -1.53 -21.47
C MET A 275 0.74 -0.62 -22.51
#